data_AF-A0A2V5UV84-F1
#
_entry.id   AF-A0A2V5UV84-F1
#
_cell.length_a   1.000
_cell.length_b   1.000
_cell.length_c   1.000
_cell.angle_alpha   90.00
_cell.angle_beta   90.00
_cell.angle_gamma   90.00
#
_symmetry.space_group_name_H-M   'P 1'
#
loop_
_entity.id
_entity.type
_entity.pdbx_description
1 polymer ?
#
loop_
_entity_poly.entity_id
_entity_poly.type
_entity_poly.pdbx_seq_one_letter_code
_entity_poly.pdbx_strand_id
1 'polypeptide(L)'
;MTSLQSEIEQRGSRIFELVDQHPESLFSKAGFYQRMMALSMRDEQFKGQLFRFVDVLPSLRRSSDIVEHLEEYFTDMRDGFTPFIHTGVRLARMVPWISGPVLRWNVSGMARQFIAGKNPNDLMKALRKRRAQKIGFTVDLLGEAVVSEAETDEYAARCLDLLETLARDTRGWSDPLGKNSELFPVVNVSVKISALYSQMNPADPAGAIAHLAPKLRPILRRARELGAFINFDMESYAHKNTTLELFKTIFNEKEFKDWSHAGIVIQAYLRDS
;
A
#
# COMPACT_ATOMS: atom_id res chain seq x y z
N MET A 1 7.40 -12.41 35.01
CA MET A 1 7.05 -11.32 34.08
C MET A 1 8.17 -10.29 33.93
N THR A 2 8.90 -9.95 34.99
CA THR A 2 10.05 -9.02 34.93
C THR A 2 11.16 -9.45 33.97
N SER A 3 11.45 -10.75 33.85
CA SER A 3 12.49 -11.23 32.92
C SER A 3 12.17 -11.02 31.43
N LEU A 4 10.91 -11.26 31.03
CA LEU A 4 10.48 -11.06 29.64
C LEU A 4 10.41 -9.58 29.28
N GLN A 5 9.90 -8.73 30.18
CA GLN A 5 9.86 -7.28 29.97
C GLN A 5 11.27 -6.72 29.76
N SER A 6 12.23 -7.12 30.59
CA SER A 6 13.63 -6.70 30.43
C SER A 6 14.23 -7.17 29.10
N GLU A 7 13.89 -8.37 28.62
CA GLU A 7 14.35 -8.84 27.31
C GLU A 7 13.74 -8.02 26.16
N ILE A 8 12.46 -7.65 26.26
CA ILE A 8 11.78 -6.78 25.28
C ILE A 8 12.47 -5.42 25.22
N GLU A 9 12.70 -4.80 26.39
CA GLU A 9 13.36 -3.50 26.48
C GLU A 9 14.79 -3.55 25.93
N GLN A 10 15.57 -4.58 26.27
CA GLN A 10 16.93 -4.75 25.77
C GLN A 10 16.96 -4.90 24.24
N ARG A 11 16.07 -5.73 23.68
CA ARG A 11 15.95 -5.89 22.22
C ARG A 11 15.48 -4.60 21.55
N GLY A 12 14.54 -3.88 22.15
CA GLY A 12 14.06 -2.58 21.68
C GLY A 12 15.18 -1.54 21.61
N SER A 13 15.92 -1.38 22.70
CA SER A 13 17.09 -0.48 22.75
C SER A 13 18.12 -0.83 21.69
N ARG A 14 18.40 -2.12 21.50
CA ARG A 14 19.33 -2.57 20.46
C ARG A 14 18.87 -2.21 19.04
N ILE A 15 17.57 -2.27 18.77
CA ILE A 15 17.02 -1.86 17.47
C ILE A 15 17.22 -0.35 17.27
N PHE A 16 16.95 0.48 18.28
CA PHE A 16 17.17 1.93 18.20
C PHE A 16 18.64 2.28 17.94
N GLU A 17 19.58 1.65 18.65
CA GLU A 17 21.01 1.83 18.41
C GLU A 17 21.41 1.52 16.95
N LEU A 18 20.84 0.47 16.35
CA LEU A 18 21.13 0.09 14.96
C LEU A 18 20.54 1.09 13.95
N VAL A 19 19.38 1.67 14.26
CA VAL A 19 18.75 2.71 13.44
C VAL A 19 19.59 4.00 13.47
N ASP A 20 20.07 4.41 14.64
CA ASP A 20 20.87 5.64 14.81
C ASP A 20 22.23 5.58 14.08
N GLN A 21 22.76 4.38 13.85
CA GLN A 21 23.98 4.17 13.07
C GLN A 21 23.80 4.39 11.56
N HIS A 22 22.55 4.43 11.06
CA HIS A 22 22.22 4.58 9.65
C HIS A 22 21.25 5.74 9.42
N PRO A 23 21.62 7.00 9.75
CA PRO A 23 20.72 8.13 9.60
C PRO A 23 20.35 8.33 8.12
N GLU A 24 19.06 8.44 7.84
CA GLU A 24 18.60 8.76 6.48
C GLU A 24 19.12 10.15 6.06
N SER A 25 19.70 10.24 4.86
CA SER A 25 20.25 11.50 4.37
C SER A 25 19.16 12.56 4.20
N LEU A 26 19.39 13.76 4.77
CA LEU A 26 18.52 14.94 4.67
C LEU A 26 18.31 15.44 3.23
N PHE A 27 19.18 15.05 2.29
CA PHE A 27 19.09 15.40 0.86
C PHE A 27 18.49 14.29 -0.02
N SER A 28 18.10 13.17 0.59
CA SER A 28 17.41 12.09 -0.12
C SER A 28 15.92 12.41 -0.30
N LYS A 29 15.24 11.68 -1.20
CA LYS A 29 13.78 11.74 -1.33
C LYS A 29 13.06 11.50 0.01
N ALA A 30 13.65 10.68 0.88
CA ALA A 30 13.14 10.43 2.23
C ALA A 30 13.33 11.64 3.14
N GLY A 31 14.44 12.38 3.02
CA GLY A 31 14.69 13.62 3.77
C GLY A 31 13.71 14.76 3.43
N PHE A 32 13.30 14.90 2.15
CA PHE A 32 12.24 15.84 1.77
C PHE A 32 10.90 15.46 2.43
N TYR A 33 10.50 14.19 2.33
CA TYR A 33 9.29 13.68 2.97
C TYR A 33 9.30 13.88 4.49
N GLN A 34 10.40 13.53 5.15
CA GLN A 34 10.58 13.72 6.60
C GLN A 34 10.44 15.18 7.02
N ARG A 35 11.00 16.13 6.25
CA ARG A 35 10.83 17.57 6.53
C ARG A 35 9.38 18.01 6.38
N MET A 36 8.70 17.55 5.33
CA MET A 36 7.28 17.83 5.13
C MET A 36 6.43 17.27 6.28
N MET A 37 6.70 16.05 6.72
CA MET A 37 6.05 15.43 7.88
C MET A 37 6.34 16.20 9.18
N ALA A 38 7.60 16.51 9.46
CA ALA A 38 8.01 17.26 10.65
C ALA A 38 7.35 18.65 10.71
N LEU A 39 7.20 19.31 9.56
CA LEU A 39 6.48 20.57 9.44
C LEU A 39 4.98 20.38 9.69
N SER A 40 4.37 19.36 9.07
CA SER A 40 2.95 19.05 9.25
C SER A 40 2.57 18.69 10.69
N MET A 41 3.49 18.11 11.45
CA MET A 41 3.25 17.78 12.86
C MET A 41 3.24 19.02 13.79
N ARG A 42 3.66 20.19 13.30
CA ARG A 42 3.66 21.45 14.07
C ARG A 42 2.39 22.26 13.88
N ASP A 43 1.64 22.00 12.82
CA ASP A 43 0.46 22.77 12.43
C ASP A 43 -0.57 21.85 11.75
N GLU A 44 -1.69 21.60 12.46
CA GLU A 44 -2.77 20.75 11.97
C GLU A 44 -3.51 21.35 10.76
N GLN A 45 -3.59 22.67 10.64
CA GLN A 45 -4.18 23.32 9.47
C GLN A 45 -3.28 23.13 8.24
N PHE A 46 -1.97 23.35 8.39
CA PHE A 46 -0.98 23.08 7.33
C PHE A 46 -1.03 21.63 6.89
N LYS A 47 -1.04 20.69 7.85
CA LYS A 47 -1.12 19.24 7.59
C LYS A 47 -2.36 18.89 6.79
N GLY A 48 -3.53 19.39 7.19
CA GLY A 48 -4.79 19.16 6.49
C GLY A 48 -4.75 19.62 5.04
N GLN A 49 -4.28 20.84 4.79
CA GLN A 49 -4.20 21.38 3.43
C GLN A 49 -3.14 20.68 2.58
N LEU A 50 -2.00 20.35 3.18
CA LEU A 50 -0.96 19.59 2.49
C LEU A 50 -1.47 18.22 2.03
N PHE A 51 -2.17 17.48 2.89
CA PHE A 51 -2.66 16.15 2.54
C PHE A 51 -3.75 16.19 1.48
N ARG A 52 -4.67 17.16 1.56
CA ARG A 52 -5.68 17.39 0.50
C ARG A 52 -5.05 17.81 -0.83
N PHE A 53 -4.02 18.66 -0.80
CA PHE A 53 -3.30 19.04 -2.00
C PHE A 53 -2.59 17.83 -2.65
N VAL A 54 -1.93 16.99 -1.84
CA VAL A 54 -1.31 15.75 -2.34
C VAL A 54 -2.35 14.80 -2.94
N ASP A 55 -3.54 14.71 -2.33
CA ASP A 55 -4.65 13.87 -2.80
C ASP A 55 -5.23 14.32 -4.14
N VAL A 56 -5.42 15.63 -4.37
CA VAL A 56 -5.95 16.14 -5.64
C VAL A 56 -4.90 16.17 -6.76
N LEU A 57 -3.61 16.20 -6.44
CA LEU A 57 -2.53 16.38 -7.41
C LEU A 57 -2.54 15.39 -8.60
N PRO A 58 -2.84 14.08 -8.43
CA PRO A 58 -2.93 13.13 -9.55
C PRO A 58 -3.98 13.54 -10.59
N SER A 59 -5.07 14.20 -10.16
CA SER A 59 -6.16 14.67 -11.02
C SER A 59 -5.78 15.92 -11.83
N LEU A 60 -4.75 16.67 -11.40
CA LEU A 60 -4.29 17.89 -12.05
C LEU A 60 -3.43 17.55 -13.28
N ARG A 61 -3.95 17.83 -14.48
CA ARG A 61 -3.28 17.47 -15.74
C ARG A 61 -2.33 18.55 -16.24
N ARG A 62 -2.64 19.84 -16.02
CA ARG A 62 -1.82 20.96 -16.51
C ARG A 62 -1.02 21.61 -15.37
N SER A 63 0.15 22.15 -15.70
CA SER A 63 1.00 22.85 -14.74
C SER A 63 0.33 24.11 -14.16
N SER A 64 -0.55 24.76 -14.93
CA SER A 64 -1.37 25.89 -14.45
C SER A 64 -2.29 25.47 -13.31
N ASP A 65 -2.99 24.35 -13.48
CA ASP A 65 -3.96 23.83 -12.49
C ASP A 65 -3.24 23.51 -11.16
N ILE A 66 -2.02 22.96 -11.25
CA ILE A 66 -1.17 22.66 -10.09
C ILE A 66 -0.83 23.93 -9.30
N VAL A 67 -0.46 25.01 -10.00
CA VAL A 67 -0.05 26.27 -9.36
C VAL A 67 -1.27 27.00 -8.77
N GLU A 68 -2.40 26.97 -9.45
CA GLU A 68 -3.67 27.51 -8.96
C GLU A 68 -4.13 26.81 -7.67
N HIS A 69 -4.14 25.48 -7.65
CA HIS A 69 -4.49 24.73 -6.44
C HIS A 69 -3.46 24.97 -5.32
N LEU A 70 -2.17 25.05 -5.64
CA LEU A 70 -1.15 25.39 -4.63
C LEU A 70 -1.41 26.76 -3.99
N GLU A 71 -1.95 27.72 -4.74
CA GLU A 71 -2.37 29.00 -4.18
C GLU A 71 -3.59 28.81 -3.27
N GLU A 72 -4.68 28.25 -3.80
CA GLU A 72 -5.93 28.06 -3.05
C GLU A 72 -5.75 27.32 -1.73
N TYR A 73 -4.92 26.27 -1.70
CA TYR A 73 -4.69 25.48 -0.49
C TYR A 73 -3.87 26.22 0.58
N PHE A 74 -3.05 27.21 0.19
CA PHE A 74 -2.05 27.80 1.09
C PHE A 74 -2.13 29.34 1.23
N THR A 75 -3.01 30.04 0.52
CA THR A 75 -3.15 31.51 0.60
C THR A 75 -3.76 31.97 1.93
N ASP A 76 -4.73 31.26 2.50
CA ASP A 76 -5.44 31.65 3.74
C ASP A 76 -4.78 31.13 5.03
N MET A 77 -3.51 30.71 4.95
CA MET A 77 -2.74 30.22 6.09
C MET A 77 -2.30 31.38 6.99
N ARG A 78 -3.12 31.68 8.02
CA ARG A 78 -2.98 32.88 8.86
C ARG A 78 -1.90 32.84 9.94
N ASP A 79 -1.20 31.73 10.18
CA ASP A 79 -0.22 31.64 11.28
C ASP A 79 1.20 31.21 10.83
N GLY A 80 2.20 31.99 11.27
CA GLY A 80 3.62 31.63 11.46
C GLY A 80 4.51 31.30 10.25
N PHE A 81 4.00 30.64 9.22
CA PHE A 81 4.79 30.13 8.07
C PHE A 81 4.67 30.97 6.80
N THR A 82 3.92 32.07 6.88
CA THR A 82 3.48 32.94 5.79
C THR A 82 4.61 33.46 4.88
N PRO A 83 5.80 33.90 5.36
CA PRO A 83 6.76 34.55 4.48
C PRO A 83 7.39 33.61 3.44
N PHE A 84 7.77 32.40 3.84
CA PHE A 84 8.46 31.45 2.96
C PHE A 84 7.52 30.77 1.98
N ILE A 85 6.33 30.37 2.43
CA ILE A 85 5.31 29.76 1.57
C ILE A 85 4.78 30.80 0.58
N HIS A 86 4.42 32.02 1.04
CA HIS A 86 3.90 33.06 0.16
C HIS A 86 4.96 33.51 -0.88
N THR A 87 6.24 33.58 -0.49
CA THR A 87 7.33 33.87 -1.44
C THR A 87 7.51 32.74 -2.43
N GLY A 88 7.47 31.47 -1.99
CA GLY A 88 7.55 30.30 -2.85
C GLY A 88 6.40 30.19 -3.85
N VAL A 89 5.16 30.42 -3.40
CA VAL A 89 3.96 30.45 -4.25
C VAL A 89 4.02 31.59 -5.26
N ARG A 90 4.43 32.79 -4.83
CA ARG A 90 4.59 33.95 -5.72
C ARG A 90 5.65 33.72 -6.80
N LEU A 91 6.77 33.08 -6.45
CA LEU A 91 7.80 32.67 -7.41
C LEU A 91 7.30 31.55 -8.34
N ALA A 92 6.53 30.60 -7.83
CA ALA A 92 5.92 29.54 -8.64
C ALA A 92 4.98 30.10 -9.73
N ARG A 93 4.25 31.19 -9.43
CA ARG A 93 3.39 31.90 -10.39
C ARG A 93 4.14 32.65 -11.47
N MET A 94 5.35 33.15 -11.19
CA MET A 94 6.14 33.87 -12.19
C MET A 94 6.58 32.93 -13.33
N VAL A 95 6.75 31.64 -13.03
CA VAL A 95 7.18 30.65 -14.02
C VAL A 95 6.45 29.30 -13.86
N PRO A 96 5.14 29.23 -14.16
CA PRO A 96 4.30 28.04 -13.92
C PRO A 96 4.78 26.78 -14.67
N TRP A 97 5.40 26.99 -15.83
CA TRP A 97 5.93 25.91 -16.67
C TRP A 97 7.21 25.26 -16.09
N ILE A 98 7.90 25.92 -15.16
CA ILE A 98 9.03 25.33 -14.40
C ILE A 98 8.53 24.78 -13.06
N SER A 99 7.73 25.56 -12.33
CA SER A 99 7.32 25.22 -10.96
C SER A 99 6.36 24.02 -10.91
N GLY A 100 5.40 23.93 -11.82
CA GLY A 100 4.45 22.82 -11.90
C GLY A 100 5.14 21.45 -12.08
N PRO A 101 6.03 21.28 -13.08
CA PRO A 101 6.79 20.04 -13.26
C PRO A 101 7.67 19.68 -12.06
N VAL A 102 8.33 20.65 -11.42
CA VAL A 102 9.16 20.42 -10.22
C VAL A 102 8.31 19.91 -9.06
N LEU A 103 7.15 20.51 -8.81
CA LEU A 103 6.26 20.08 -7.75
C LEU A 103 5.71 18.68 -7.99
N ARG A 104 5.25 18.42 -9.23
CA ARG A 104 4.79 17.09 -9.65
C ARG A 104 5.90 16.04 -9.50
N TRP A 105 7.14 16.39 -9.83
CA TRP A 105 8.29 15.50 -9.73
C TRP A 105 8.62 15.13 -8.28
N ASN A 106 8.57 16.11 -7.35
CA ASN A 106 8.80 15.86 -5.93
C ASN A 106 7.72 14.93 -5.34
N VAL A 107 6.43 15.22 -5.57
CA VAL A 107 5.33 14.40 -5.06
C VAL A 107 5.31 13.01 -5.72
N SER A 108 5.55 12.94 -7.03
CA SER A 108 5.72 11.65 -7.73
C SER A 108 6.92 10.87 -7.20
N GLY A 109 7.98 11.57 -6.78
CA GLY A 109 9.17 11.00 -6.17
C GLY A 109 8.88 10.32 -4.84
N MET A 110 8.01 10.93 -4.02
CA MET A 110 7.48 10.36 -2.78
C MET A 110 6.61 9.13 -3.05
N ALA A 111 5.66 9.20 -3.99
CA ALA A 111 4.82 8.05 -4.34
C ALA A 111 5.65 6.82 -4.76
N ARG A 112 6.74 7.02 -5.50
CA ARG A 112 7.68 5.94 -5.91
C ARG A 112 8.44 5.30 -4.74
N GLN A 113 8.41 5.88 -3.53
CA GLN A 113 8.97 5.22 -2.34
C GLN A 113 8.05 4.12 -1.82
N PHE A 114 6.74 4.27 -2.03
CA PHE A 114 5.70 3.36 -1.54
C PHE A 114 5.20 2.39 -2.62
N ILE A 115 5.39 2.73 -3.91
CA ILE A 115 4.94 1.92 -5.04
C ILE A 115 6.13 1.19 -5.67
N ALA A 116 6.08 -0.14 -5.70
CA ALA A 116 7.15 -0.99 -6.22
C ALA A 116 7.37 -0.84 -7.74
N GLY A 117 6.32 -0.52 -8.51
CA GLY A 117 6.40 -0.32 -9.95
C GLY A 117 5.04 0.00 -10.58
N LYS A 118 5.05 0.48 -11.82
CA LYS A 118 3.82 0.74 -12.60
C LYS A 118 3.52 -0.35 -13.63
N ASN A 119 4.46 -1.25 -13.84
CA ASN A 119 4.41 -2.33 -14.82
C ASN A 119 5.25 -3.51 -14.29
N PRO A 120 5.12 -4.72 -14.88
CA PRO A 120 5.87 -5.91 -14.49
C PRO A 120 7.39 -5.73 -14.41
N ASN A 121 7.98 -4.97 -15.33
CA ASN A 121 9.44 -4.78 -15.36
C ASN A 121 9.92 -3.95 -14.16
N ASP A 122 9.21 -2.86 -13.84
CA ASP A 122 9.50 -2.04 -12.66
C ASP A 122 9.34 -2.85 -11.38
N LEU A 123 8.26 -3.63 -11.28
CA LEU A 123 7.99 -4.53 -10.16
C LEU A 123 9.16 -5.50 -9.97
N MET A 124 9.55 -6.25 -11.01
CA MET A 124 10.63 -7.22 -10.91
C MET A 124 11.99 -6.60 -10.56
N LYS A 125 12.26 -5.36 -11.01
CA LYS A 125 13.44 -4.60 -10.59
C LYS A 125 13.42 -4.32 -9.09
N ALA A 126 12.27 -3.90 -8.55
CA ALA A 126 12.10 -3.67 -7.11
C ALA A 126 12.23 -4.97 -6.31
N LEU A 127 11.59 -6.06 -6.74
CA LEU A 127 11.63 -7.36 -6.06
C LEU A 127 13.04 -7.95 -6.02
N ARG A 128 13.80 -7.89 -7.13
CA ARG A 128 15.21 -8.32 -7.16
C ARG A 128 16.08 -7.53 -6.18
N LYS A 129 15.84 -6.21 -6.07
CA LYS A 129 16.55 -5.36 -5.09
C LYS A 129 16.25 -5.80 -3.66
N ARG A 130 14.97 -6.07 -3.32
CA ARG A 130 14.59 -6.55 -1.98
C ARG A 130 15.14 -7.94 -1.67
N ARG A 131 15.13 -8.84 -2.65
CA ARG A 131 15.75 -10.16 -2.53
C ARG A 131 17.24 -10.09 -2.24
N ALA A 132 17.98 -9.22 -2.93
CA ALA A 132 19.42 -9.01 -2.67
C ALA A 132 19.68 -8.52 -1.23
N GLN A 133 18.71 -7.83 -0.63
CA GLN A 133 18.74 -7.40 0.78
C GLN A 133 18.25 -8.48 1.75
N LYS A 134 17.94 -9.68 1.27
CA LYS A 134 17.33 -10.79 2.02
C LYS A 134 15.97 -10.43 2.66
N ILE A 135 15.19 -9.61 1.97
CA ILE A 135 13.84 -9.18 2.39
C ILE A 135 12.80 -9.90 1.52
N GLY A 136 11.87 -10.62 2.16
CA GLY A 136 10.68 -11.19 1.52
C GLY A 136 9.66 -10.11 1.15
N PHE A 137 8.63 -10.48 0.39
CA PHE A 137 7.63 -9.52 -0.07
C PHE A 137 6.25 -10.18 -0.19
N THR A 138 5.21 -9.36 -0.04
CA THR A 138 3.88 -9.60 -0.60
C THR A 138 3.61 -8.47 -1.59
N VAL A 139 2.97 -8.78 -2.72
CA VAL A 139 2.62 -7.79 -3.74
C VAL A 139 1.11 -7.51 -3.67
N ASP A 140 0.75 -6.24 -3.49
CA ASP A 140 -0.62 -5.74 -3.57
C ASP A 140 -0.82 -4.99 -4.89
N LEU A 141 -1.98 -5.17 -5.52
CA LEU A 141 -2.38 -4.41 -6.69
C LEU A 141 -3.03 -3.10 -6.24
N LEU A 142 -2.35 -2.00 -6.54
CA LEU A 142 -2.94 -0.68 -6.37
C LEU A 142 -4.08 -0.47 -7.39
N GLY A 143 -5.20 0.01 -6.86
CA GLY A 143 -6.39 0.39 -7.60
C GLY A 143 -7.20 1.39 -6.78
N GLU A 144 -8.04 2.16 -7.48
CA GLU A 144 -9.06 2.98 -6.86
C GLU A 144 -10.21 2.09 -6.36
N ALA A 145 -11.17 2.68 -5.65
CA ALA A 145 -12.38 1.97 -5.26
C ALA A 145 -13.09 1.45 -6.53
N VAL A 146 -13.42 0.17 -6.55
CA VAL A 146 -14.11 -0.46 -7.66
C VAL A 146 -15.60 -0.09 -7.57
N VAL A 147 -16.12 0.59 -8.59
CA VAL A 147 -17.48 1.13 -8.62
C VAL A 147 -18.39 0.43 -9.63
N SER A 148 -17.85 -0.52 -10.39
CA SER A 148 -18.61 -1.33 -11.36
C SER A 148 -18.14 -2.78 -11.42
N GLU A 149 -19.02 -3.68 -11.87
CA GLU A 149 -18.65 -5.09 -12.07
C GLU A 149 -17.61 -5.29 -13.18
N ALA A 150 -17.54 -4.38 -14.16
CA ALA A 150 -16.51 -4.41 -15.20
C ALA A 150 -15.11 -4.15 -14.62
N GLU A 151 -14.98 -3.18 -13.71
CA GLU A 151 -13.74 -2.91 -12.98
C GLU A 151 -13.38 -4.05 -12.02
N THR A 152 -14.39 -4.69 -11.42
CA THR A 152 -14.18 -5.91 -10.62
C THR A 152 -13.57 -7.04 -11.47
N ASP A 153 -14.09 -7.26 -12.68
CA ASP A 153 -13.56 -8.27 -13.60
C ASP A 153 -12.15 -7.92 -14.07
N GLU A 154 -11.87 -6.63 -14.32
CA GLU A 154 -10.52 -6.15 -14.61
C GLU A 154 -9.57 -6.40 -13.43
N TYR A 155 -9.98 -6.10 -12.19
CA TYR A 155 -9.17 -6.36 -11.01
C TYR A 155 -8.85 -7.85 -10.85
N ALA A 156 -9.85 -8.73 -11.01
CA ALA A 156 -9.65 -10.18 -10.95
C ALA A 156 -8.68 -10.66 -12.04
N ALA A 157 -8.81 -10.15 -13.27
CA ALA A 157 -7.89 -10.46 -14.36
C ALA A 157 -6.45 -10.00 -14.05
N ARG A 158 -6.30 -8.81 -13.48
CA ARG A 158 -4.98 -8.28 -13.05
C ARG A 158 -4.37 -9.10 -11.92
N CYS A 159 -5.17 -9.61 -10.98
CA CYS A 159 -4.69 -10.54 -9.94
C CYS A 159 -4.11 -11.83 -10.56
N LEU A 160 -4.83 -12.41 -11.52
CA LEU A 160 -4.36 -13.61 -12.24
C LEU A 160 -3.08 -13.34 -13.03
N ASP A 161 -3.03 -12.24 -13.79
CA ASP A 161 -1.83 -11.85 -14.54
C ASP A 161 -0.62 -11.59 -13.62
N LEU A 162 -0.85 -10.99 -12.45
CA LEU A 162 0.19 -10.79 -11.44
C LEU A 162 0.72 -12.12 -10.93
N LEU A 163 -0.16 -13.07 -10.59
CA LEU A 163 0.24 -14.40 -10.13
C LEU A 163 1.11 -15.12 -11.17
N GLU A 164 0.69 -15.11 -12.43
CA GLU A 164 1.43 -15.71 -13.55
C GLU A 164 2.79 -15.05 -13.76
N THR A 165 2.81 -13.72 -13.77
CA THR A 165 4.03 -12.92 -13.94
C THR A 165 5.02 -13.22 -12.83
N LEU A 166 4.57 -13.22 -11.56
CA LEU A 166 5.43 -13.53 -10.43
C LEU A 166 5.93 -14.98 -10.49
N ALA A 167 5.06 -15.95 -10.75
CA ALA A 167 5.46 -17.36 -10.82
C ALA A 167 6.46 -17.64 -11.96
N ARG A 168 6.29 -16.97 -13.11
CA ARG A 168 7.24 -17.05 -14.22
C ARG A 168 8.58 -16.41 -13.86
N ASP A 169 8.56 -15.17 -13.36
CA ASP A 169 9.77 -14.34 -13.26
C ASP A 169 10.57 -14.60 -11.97
N THR A 170 9.95 -15.27 -10.99
CA THR A 170 10.59 -15.72 -9.75
C THR A 170 10.87 -17.23 -9.74
N ARG A 171 10.75 -17.91 -10.89
CA ARG A 171 11.05 -19.34 -11.00
C ARG A 171 12.47 -19.63 -10.48
N GLY A 172 12.58 -20.62 -9.58
CA GLY A 172 13.85 -21.01 -8.96
C GLY A 172 14.29 -20.11 -7.81
N TRP A 173 13.50 -19.09 -7.45
CA TRP A 173 13.73 -18.35 -6.22
C TRP A 173 13.26 -19.19 -5.02
N SER A 174 14.01 -19.12 -3.93
CA SER A 174 13.64 -19.62 -2.61
C SER A 174 13.52 -18.48 -1.60
N ASP A 175 12.85 -18.70 -0.47
CA ASP A 175 12.81 -17.72 0.62
C ASP A 175 14.25 -17.28 1.03
N PRO A 176 14.52 -15.97 1.17
CA PRO A 176 15.87 -15.46 1.44
C PRO A 176 16.42 -15.81 2.84
N LEU A 177 15.58 -16.17 3.80
CA LEU A 177 15.98 -16.58 5.14
C LEU A 177 16.29 -18.07 5.22
N GLY A 178 15.78 -18.86 4.27
CA GLY A 178 16.07 -20.29 4.07
C GLY A 178 15.48 -21.23 5.14
N LYS A 179 15.13 -20.72 6.32
CA LYS A 179 14.40 -21.46 7.36
C LYS A 179 12.90 -21.34 7.13
N ASN A 180 12.19 -22.45 7.25
CA ASN A 180 10.74 -22.54 7.06
C ASN A 180 10.26 -21.98 5.71
N SER A 181 11.09 -22.10 4.66
CA SER A 181 10.81 -21.56 3.33
C SER A 181 9.50 -22.08 2.72
N GLU A 182 9.05 -23.26 3.14
CA GLU A 182 7.77 -23.86 2.79
C GLU A 182 6.56 -23.10 3.34
N LEU A 183 6.72 -22.35 4.43
CA LEU A 183 5.69 -21.47 5.00
C LEU A 183 5.60 -20.13 4.25
N PHE A 184 6.66 -19.76 3.53
CA PHE A 184 6.78 -18.46 2.86
C PHE A 184 7.06 -18.64 1.36
N PRO A 185 6.05 -19.04 0.57
CA PRO A 185 6.16 -19.04 -0.88
C PRO A 185 6.65 -17.69 -1.42
N VAL A 186 7.56 -17.74 -2.40
CA VAL A 186 8.11 -16.52 -3.01
C VAL A 186 7.04 -15.72 -3.75
N VAL A 187 6.11 -16.42 -4.41
CA VAL A 187 4.93 -15.77 -4.98
C VAL A 187 3.96 -15.55 -3.84
N ASN A 188 3.82 -14.31 -3.39
CA ASN A 188 2.94 -13.92 -2.30
C ASN A 188 2.19 -12.66 -2.71
N VAL A 189 0.86 -12.73 -2.72
CA VAL A 189 -0.02 -11.67 -3.20
C VAL A 189 -1.07 -11.34 -2.13
N SER A 190 -1.18 -10.06 -1.82
CA SER A 190 -2.27 -9.52 -1.01
C SER A 190 -3.44 -9.13 -1.92
N VAL A 191 -4.66 -9.48 -1.51
CA VAL A 191 -5.89 -9.22 -2.26
C VAL A 191 -6.86 -8.44 -1.38
N LYS A 192 -7.38 -7.34 -1.91
CA LYS A 192 -8.46 -6.57 -1.30
C LYS A 192 -9.79 -7.12 -1.73
N ILE A 193 -10.63 -7.51 -0.78
CA ILE A 193 -11.87 -8.24 -1.06
C ILE A 193 -12.93 -7.32 -1.66
N SER A 194 -13.01 -6.06 -1.21
CA SER A 194 -13.95 -5.08 -1.79
C SER A 194 -13.71 -4.81 -3.28
N ALA A 195 -12.48 -4.98 -3.78
CA ALA A 195 -12.17 -4.83 -5.19
C ALA A 195 -12.77 -5.94 -6.07
N LEU A 196 -13.20 -7.05 -5.46
CA LEU A 196 -13.82 -8.18 -6.14
C LEU A 196 -15.36 -8.10 -6.17
N TYR A 197 -15.98 -7.04 -5.62
CA TYR A 197 -17.42 -6.82 -5.74
C TYR A 197 -17.79 -5.35 -5.52
N SER A 198 -18.22 -4.66 -6.57
CA SER A 198 -18.50 -3.21 -6.52
C SER A 198 -19.66 -2.83 -5.60
N GLN A 199 -20.60 -3.75 -5.35
CA GLN A 199 -21.79 -3.52 -4.54
C GLN A 199 -21.67 -4.14 -3.13
N MET A 200 -20.45 -4.36 -2.64
CA MET A 200 -20.22 -4.95 -1.33
C MET A 200 -20.84 -4.08 -0.21
N ASN A 201 -21.99 -4.51 0.30
CA ASN A 201 -22.73 -3.79 1.33
C ASN A 201 -22.63 -4.53 2.68
N PRO A 202 -22.19 -3.86 3.76
CA PRO A 202 -22.20 -4.41 5.12
C PRO A 202 -23.58 -4.90 5.59
N ALA A 203 -24.66 -4.36 5.05
CA ALA A 203 -26.04 -4.73 5.40
C ALA A 203 -26.52 -6.04 4.74
N ASP A 204 -25.80 -6.55 3.73
CA ASP A 204 -26.08 -7.85 3.10
C ASP A 204 -24.81 -8.72 2.98
N PRO A 205 -24.27 -9.24 4.10
CA PRO A 205 -23.09 -10.09 4.07
C PRO A 205 -23.30 -11.37 3.26
N ALA A 206 -24.49 -11.95 3.31
CA ALA A 206 -24.80 -13.20 2.61
C ALA A 206 -24.78 -13.00 1.09
N GLY A 207 -25.42 -11.92 0.59
CA GLY A 207 -25.36 -11.54 -0.82
C GLY A 207 -23.94 -11.19 -1.25
N ALA A 208 -23.18 -10.46 -0.43
CA ALA A 208 -21.78 -10.17 -0.72
C ALA A 208 -20.94 -11.45 -0.87
N ILE A 209 -21.06 -12.41 0.05
CA ILE A 209 -20.34 -13.70 -0.02
C ILE A 209 -20.75 -14.49 -1.27
N ALA A 210 -22.04 -14.51 -1.61
CA ALA A 210 -22.54 -15.19 -2.80
C ALA A 210 -21.96 -14.63 -4.11
N HIS A 211 -21.65 -13.33 -4.18
CA HIS A 211 -21.02 -12.70 -5.34
C HIS A 211 -19.49 -12.81 -5.32
N LEU A 212 -18.87 -12.67 -4.15
CA LEU A 212 -17.41 -12.69 -3.97
C LEU A 212 -16.82 -14.09 -4.19
N ALA A 213 -17.45 -15.13 -3.64
CA ALA A 213 -16.87 -16.47 -3.67
C ALA A 213 -16.67 -17.00 -5.12
N PRO A 214 -17.62 -16.89 -6.06
CA PRO A 214 -17.41 -17.28 -7.46
C PRO A 214 -16.26 -16.55 -8.15
N LYS A 215 -16.04 -15.26 -7.85
CA LYS A 215 -14.94 -14.46 -8.44
C LYS A 215 -13.59 -14.80 -7.81
N LEU A 216 -13.57 -15.16 -6.54
CA LEU A 216 -12.34 -15.45 -5.80
C LEU A 216 -11.81 -16.87 -6.04
N ARG A 217 -12.69 -17.87 -6.19
CA ARG A 217 -12.28 -19.28 -6.40
C ARG A 217 -11.30 -19.47 -7.57
N PRO A 218 -11.49 -18.87 -8.77
CA PRO A 218 -10.51 -18.97 -9.86
C PRO A 218 -9.12 -18.45 -9.48
N ILE A 219 -9.05 -17.32 -8.75
CA ILE A 219 -7.80 -16.73 -8.29
C ILE A 219 -7.10 -17.67 -7.32
N LEU A 220 -7.83 -18.20 -6.32
CA LEU A 220 -7.28 -19.12 -5.33
C LEU A 220 -6.84 -20.45 -5.93
N ARG A 221 -7.62 -21.01 -6.86
CA ARG A 221 -7.25 -22.22 -7.59
C ARG A 221 -5.94 -22.01 -8.35
N ARG A 222 -5.84 -20.91 -9.09
CA ARG A 222 -4.62 -20.60 -9.85
C ARG A 222 -3.43 -20.36 -8.93
N ALA A 223 -3.63 -19.63 -7.83
CA ALA A 223 -2.59 -19.43 -6.83
C ALA A 223 -2.08 -20.76 -6.26
N ARG A 224 -2.98 -21.68 -5.92
CA ARG A 224 -2.61 -23.02 -5.44
C ARG A 224 -1.81 -23.81 -6.48
N GLU A 225 -2.22 -23.80 -7.75
CA GLU A 225 -1.49 -24.47 -8.83
C GLU A 225 -0.06 -23.93 -9.01
N LEU A 226 0.11 -22.62 -8.81
CA LEU A 226 1.40 -21.94 -8.91
C LEU A 226 2.23 -22.04 -7.62
N GLY A 227 1.70 -22.65 -6.56
CA GLY A 227 2.33 -22.69 -5.24
C GLY A 227 2.50 -21.30 -4.62
N ALA A 228 1.57 -20.38 -4.90
CA ALA A 228 1.57 -19.03 -4.37
C ALA A 228 0.88 -18.95 -2.99
N PHE A 229 1.24 -17.93 -2.22
CA PHE A 229 0.54 -17.52 -1.02
C PHE A 229 -0.46 -16.40 -1.33
N ILE A 230 -1.70 -16.53 -0.85
CA ILE A 230 -2.72 -15.46 -0.95
C ILE A 230 -3.05 -14.93 0.44
N ASN A 231 -2.85 -13.63 0.63
CA ASN A 231 -3.23 -12.92 1.84
C ASN A 231 -4.52 -12.12 1.61
N PHE A 232 -5.53 -12.36 2.44
CA PHE A 232 -6.76 -11.59 2.44
C PHE A 232 -6.56 -10.35 3.30
N ASP A 233 -6.52 -9.19 2.67
CA ASP A 233 -6.38 -7.94 3.39
C ASP A 233 -7.68 -7.60 4.12
N MET A 234 -7.52 -7.01 5.31
CA MET A 234 -8.65 -6.54 6.13
C MET A 234 -8.83 -5.04 5.94
N GLU A 235 -10.02 -4.65 5.53
CA GLU A 235 -10.33 -3.30 5.08
C GLU A 235 -11.01 -2.49 6.20
N SER A 236 -12.11 -1.81 5.92
CA SER A 236 -12.87 -1.08 6.95
C SER A 236 -13.58 -2.04 7.92
N TYR A 237 -13.85 -1.57 9.13
CA TYR A 237 -14.59 -2.34 10.14
C TYR A 237 -15.94 -2.87 9.61
N ALA A 238 -16.60 -2.09 8.76
CA ALA A 238 -17.90 -2.43 8.18
C ALA A 238 -17.83 -3.70 7.29
N HIS A 239 -16.69 -3.99 6.68
CA HIS A 239 -16.50 -5.19 5.86
C HIS A 239 -15.85 -6.35 6.62
N LYS A 240 -15.33 -6.11 7.83
CA LYS A 240 -14.54 -7.09 8.61
C LYS A 240 -15.23 -8.44 8.73
N ASN A 241 -16.47 -8.46 9.22
CA ASN A 241 -17.19 -9.70 9.47
C ASN A 241 -17.49 -10.44 8.16
N THR A 242 -17.86 -9.72 7.10
CA THR A 242 -18.08 -10.31 5.77
C THR A 242 -16.80 -10.95 5.22
N THR A 243 -15.65 -10.28 5.36
CA THR A 243 -14.35 -10.83 4.94
C THR A 243 -13.95 -12.07 5.73
N LEU A 244 -14.14 -12.07 7.05
CA LEU A 244 -13.88 -13.23 7.91
C LEU A 244 -14.78 -14.43 7.54
N GLU A 245 -16.08 -14.19 7.34
CA GLU A 245 -17.03 -15.24 6.97
C GLU A 245 -16.80 -15.75 5.55
N LEU A 246 -16.43 -14.88 4.59
CA LEU A 246 -16.00 -15.30 3.25
C LEU A 246 -14.79 -16.22 3.33
N PHE A 247 -13.77 -15.84 4.10
CA PHE A 247 -12.56 -16.64 4.27
C PHE A 247 -12.89 -18.02 4.85
N LYS A 248 -13.63 -18.07 5.97
CA LYS A 248 -14.08 -19.35 6.56
C LYS A 248 -14.90 -20.19 5.58
N THR A 249 -15.81 -19.56 4.84
CA THR A 249 -16.67 -20.25 3.87
C THR A 249 -15.83 -20.95 2.80
N ILE A 250 -14.91 -20.22 2.17
CA ILE A 250 -14.05 -20.74 1.11
C ILE A 250 -13.11 -21.82 1.63
N PHE A 251 -12.43 -21.59 2.75
CA PHE A 251 -11.43 -22.53 3.26
C PHE A 251 -12.03 -23.74 3.98
N ASN A 252 -13.36 -23.78 4.19
CA ASN A 252 -14.09 -25.00 4.55
C ASN A 252 -14.51 -25.84 3.33
N GLU A 253 -14.39 -25.31 2.11
CA GLU A 253 -14.67 -26.08 0.89
C GLU A 253 -13.64 -27.19 0.71
N LYS A 254 -14.09 -28.36 0.24
CA LYS A 254 -13.20 -29.52 -0.01
C LYS A 254 -12.02 -29.20 -0.93
N GLU A 255 -12.21 -28.23 -1.83
CA GLU A 255 -11.17 -27.79 -2.75
C GLU A 255 -10.01 -27.10 -2.02
N PHE A 256 -10.26 -26.29 -0.99
CA PHE A 256 -9.24 -25.43 -0.37
C PHE A 256 -8.86 -25.83 1.07
N LYS A 257 -9.62 -26.73 1.72
CA LYS A 257 -9.42 -27.10 3.14
C LYS A 257 -8.00 -27.59 3.50
N ASP A 258 -7.30 -28.23 2.56
CA ASP A 258 -5.97 -28.80 2.79
C ASP A 258 -4.85 -27.87 2.26
N TRP A 259 -5.19 -26.65 1.82
CA TRP A 259 -4.23 -25.70 1.28
C TRP A 259 -3.69 -24.78 2.38
N SER A 260 -2.37 -24.84 2.61
CA SER A 260 -1.69 -24.15 3.71
C SER A 260 -1.19 -22.74 3.38
N HIS A 261 -1.31 -22.29 2.12
CA HIS A 261 -0.73 -21.01 1.66
C HIS A 261 -1.79 -19.93 1.49
N ALA A 262 -2.63 -19.80 2.50
CA ALA A 262 -3.59 -18.73 2.60
C ALA A 262 -3.51 -18.05 3.97
N GLY A 263 -3.63 -16.73 3.96
CA GLY A 263 -3.60 -15.90 5.16
C GLY A 263 -4.75 -14.91 5.18
N ILE A 264 -5.05 -14.40 6.38
CA ILE A 264 -6.02 -13.33 6.60
C ILE A 264 -5.45 -12.34 7.60
N VAL A 265 -5.67 -11.05 7.35
CA VAL A 265 -5.26 -9.98 8.26
C VAL A 265 -6.25 -9.86 9.42
N ILE A 266 -5.72 -9.70 10.63
CA ILE A 266 -6.47 -9.30 11.84
C ILE A 266 -5.90 -7.98 12.35
N GLN A 267 -6.78 -7.03 12.63
CA GLN A 267 -6.39 -5.67 13.01
C GLN A 267 -6.41 -5.52 14.53
N ALA A 268 -5.24 -5.60 15.18
CA ALA A 268 -5.08 -5.59 16.64
C ALA A 268 -5.55 -4.29 17.34
N TYR A 269 -5.82 -3.22 16.59
CA TYR A 269 -6.38 -1.98 17.12
C TYR A 269 -7.91 -2.04 17.38
N LEU A 270 -8.59 -3.10 16.93
CA LEU A 270 -10.01 -3.31 17.18
C LEU A 270 -10.21 -4.03 18.51
N ARG A 271 -11.31 -3.72 19.20
CA ARG A 271 -11.65 -4.35 20.48
C ARG A 271 -12.09 -5.82 20.32
N ASP A 272 -12.48 -6.20 19.12
CA ASP A 272 -13.06 -7.49 18.76
C ASP A 272 -12.20 -8.19 17.69
N SER A 273 -10.88 -8.01 17.79
CA SER A 273 -9.85 -8.66 16.99
C SER A 273 -9.69 -10.15 17.32
#